data_AF-A0A534M2F2-F1
#
_entry.id   AF-A0A534M2F2-F1
#
_cell.length_a   1.000
_cell.length_b   1.000
_cell.length_c   1.000
_cell.angle_alpha   90.00
_cell.angle_beta   90.00
_cell.angle_gamma   90.00
#
_symmetry.space_group_name_H-M   'P 1'
#
loop_
_entity.id
_entity.type
_entity.pdbx_description
1 polymer ?
#
loop_
_entity_poly.entity_id
_entity_poly.type
_entity_poly.pdbx_seq_one_letter_code
_entity_poly.pdbx_strand_id
1 'polypeptide(L)'
;MVDAVRASASKMQGMKAALDARARELDALRAQLDSERQDLERRAARQEAERQAIEGEREEVRAARASVDQDLATIRADRENLSAEQTRFQDAANDLAAREKALREAENNVERLDQEMIGRMREADAKFLAIVNREEALVKLQQDWLVAFETREQELRTITEQMHAQHEESAKLHESLAHLESVFKDETDRLAAKRHELAAREASLLEAQRYLATVIEAADVGPREAERPSPPPADEPPAPTESPPPPMPVVAPTGPEPVEAEQTPEAEARPGVTRAEAMDRLTRAIEAWKGARDSGRSVGEMRNTLKLAKDALQAGKYENAIRLATVVLDNLQPAVIAR
;
A
#
# COMPACT_ATOMS: atom_id res chain seq x y z
N MET A 1 9.06 -44.05 169.52
CA MET A 1 9.79 -43.33 168.46
C MET A 1 9.91 -44.14 167.17
N VAL A 2 10.39 -45.39 167.20
CA VAL A 2 10.69 -46.21 166.00
C VAL A 2 9.56 -46.23 164.97
N ASP A 3 8.30 -46.47 165.36
CA ASP A 3 7.19 -46.61 164.41
C ASP A 3 6.80 -45.31 163.72
N ALA A 4 7.00 -44.16 164.37
CA ALA A 4 6.82 -42.84 163.73
C ALA A 4 7.90 -42.60 162.65
N VAL A 5 9.14 -43.06 162.89
CA VAL A 5 10.21 -43.03 161.87
C VAL A 5 9.89 -43.98 160.72
N ARG A 6 9.38 -45.19 160.99
CA ARG A 6 8.94 -46.15 159.96
C ARG A 6 7.79 -45.59 159.12
N ALA A 7 6.79 -44.97 159.74
CA ALA A 7 5.68 -44.32 159.05
C ALA A 7 6.14 -43.12 158.19
N SER A 8 7.06 -42.29 158.72
CA SER A 8 7.67 -41.18 157.99
C SER A 8 8.48 -41.67 156.78
N ALA A 9 9.31 -42.70 156.95
CA ALA A 9 10.08 -43.31 155.87
C ALA A 9 9.16 -43.89 154.78
N SER A 10 8.10 -44.61 155.15
CA SER A 10 7.10 -45.14 154.21
C SER A 10 6.39 -44.00 153.45
N LYS A 11 6.02 -42.91 154.15
CA LYS A 11 5.45 -41.71 153.51
C LYS A 11 6.41 -41.05 152.53
N MET A 12 7.69 -40.92 152.88
CA MET A 12 8.72 -40.41 151.95
C MET A 12 8.94 -41.34 150.77
N GLN A 13 8.89 -42.66 150.97
CA GLN A 13 9.06 -43.66 149.91
C GLN A 13 7.88 -43.65 148.91
N GLY A 14 6.65 -43.51 149.41
CA GLY A 14 5.46 -43.29 148.56
C GLY A 14 5.48 -41.94 147.84
N MET A 15 5.92 -40.88 148.52
CA MET A 15 6.08 -39.55 147.92
C MET A 15 7.18 -39.54 146.84
N LYS A 16 8.28 -40.29 147.04
CA LYS A 16 9.29 -40.53 146.01
C LYS A 16 8.71 -41.30 144.83
N ALA A 17 7.97 -42.39 145.06
CA ALA A 17 7.34 -43.15 143.98
C ALA A 17 6.36 -42.30 143.15
N ALA A 18 5.64 -41.37 143.78
CA ALA A 18 4.78 -40.42 143.09
C ALA A 18 5.55 -39.36 142.28
N LEU A 19 6.73 -38.93 142.74
CA LEU A 19 7.64 -38.07 141.98
C LEU A 19 8.28 -38.83 140.80
N ASP A 20 8.73 -40.07 141.01
CA ASP A 20 9.28 -40.96 139.98
C ASP A 20 8.21 -41.32 138.92
N ALA A 21 6.92 -41.37 139.29
CA ALA A 21 5.81 -41.51 138.35
C ALA A 21 5.61 -40.22 137.54
N ARG A 22 5.49 -39.06 138.20
CA ARG A 22 5.36 -37.75 137.53
C ARG A 22 6.52 -37.41 136.61
N ALA A 23 7.74 -37.82 136.94
CA ALA A 23 8.90 -37.66 136.06
C ALA A 23 8.69 -38.42 134.74
N ARG A 24 8.27 -39.69 134.80
CA ARG A 24 7.94 -40.50 133.61
C ARG A 24 6.77 -39.93 132.81
N GLU A 25 5.73 -39.40 133.47
CA GLU A 25 4.61 -38.71 132.83
C GLU A 25 5.09 -37.46 132.07
N LEU A 26 5.94 -36.64 132.68
CA LEU A 26 6.50 -35.44 132.05
C LEU A 26 7.43 -35.79 130.87
N ASP A 27 8.25 -36.85 130.99
CA ASP A 27 9.13 -37.28 129.91
C ASP A 27 8.35 -37.94 128.75
N ALA A 28 7.24 -38.63 129.03
CA ALA A 28 6.31 -39.10 128.01
C ALA A 28 5.60 -37.93 127.27
N LEU A 29 5.13 -36.92 128.02
CA LEU A 29 4.52 -35.71 127.43
C LEU A 29 5.52 -34.89 126.61
N ARG A 30 6.80 -34.82 127.03
CA ARG A 30 7.88 -34.23 126.23
C ARG A 30 8.08 -34.99 124.91
N ALA A 31 8.21 -36.32 124.97
CA ALA A 31 8.37 -37.15 123.78
C ALA A 31 7.18 -37.03 122.82
N GLN A 32 5.96 -36.90 123.34
CA GLN A 32 4.76 -36.60 122.53
C GLN A 32 4.86 -35.22 121.86
N LEU A 33 5.09 -34.14 122.62
CA LEU A 33 5.24 -32.78 122.07
C LEU A 33 6.35 -32.68 121.02
N ASP A 34 7.49 -33.33 121.23
CA ASP A 34 8.60 -33.32 120.27
C ASP A 34 8.28 -34.17 119.02
N SER A 35 7.46 -35.22 119.14
CA SER A 35 6.95 -35.96 117.98
C SER A 35 5.91 -35.15 117.18
N GLU A 36 5.00 -34.43 117.85
CA GLU A 36 4.02 -33.54 117.22
C GLU A 36 4.69 -32.38 116.49
N ARG A 37 5.73 -31.78 117.09
CA ARG A 37 6.56 -30.75 116.45
C ARG A 37 7.21 -31.25 115.17
N GLN A 38 7.89 -32.40 115.21
CA GLN A 38 8.49 -32.99 114.01
C GLN A 38 7.46 -33.27 112.92
N ASP A 39 6.24 -33.69 113.28
CA ASP A 39 5.17 -33.94 112.32
C ASP A 39 4.57 -32.64 111.74
N LEU A 40 4.49 -31.56 112.52
CA LEU A 40 4.12 -30.24 112.03
C LEU A 40 5.21 -29.66 111.12
N GLU A 41 6.49 -29.80 111.47
CA GLU A 41 7.63 -29.41 110.63
C GLU A 41 7.63 -30.17 109.29
N ARG A 42 7.42 -31.49 109.31
CA ARG A 42 7.26 -32.32 108.10
C ARG A 42 6.09 -31.87 107.22
N ARG A 43 4.96 -31.46 107.83
CA ARG A 43 3.78 -30.95 107.09
C ARG A 43 4.05 -29.56 106.50
N ALA A 44 4.69 -28.66 107.25
CA ALA A 44 5.08 -27.34 106.77
C ALA A 44 6.07 -27.43 105.59
N ALA A 45 7.09 -28.28 105.69
CA ALA A 45 8.06 -28.49 104.62
C ALA A 45 7.41 -29.05 103.33
N ARG A 46 6.40 -29.93 103.46
CA ARG A 46 5.62 -30.42 102.30
C ARG A 46 4.77 -29.31 101.68
N GLN A 47 4.03 -28.55 102.48
CA GLN A 47 3.22 -27.44 101.99
C GLN A 47 4.05 -26.34 101.32
N GLU A 48 5.27 -26.11 101.79
CA GLU A 48 6.19 -25.15 101.16
C GLU A 48 6.73 -25.67 99.82
N ALA A 49 7.09 -26.97 99.73
CA ALA A 49 7.45 -27.59 98.45
C ALA A 49 6.28 -27.61 97.44
N GLU A 50 5.05 -27.89 97.89
CA GLU A 50 3.83 -27.83 97.08
C GLU A 50 3.57 -26.41 96.56
N ARG A 51 3.78 -25.36 97.38
CA ARG A 51 3.67 -23.95 96.97
C ARG A 51 4.71 -23.58 95.90
N GLN A 52 5.95 -24.02 96.07
CA GLN A 52 7.03 -23.74 95.12
C GLN A 52 6.79 -24.44 93.78
N ALA A 53 6.28 -25.68 93.79
CA ALA A 53 5.85 -26.37 92.57
C ALA A 53 4.70 -25.62 91.85
N ILE A 54 3.66 -25.23 92.59
CA ILE A 54 2.50 -24.50 92.03
C ILE A 54 2.90 -23.13 91.44
N GLU A 55 3.86 -22.42 92.03
CA GLU A 55 4.32 -21.15 91.45
C GLU A 55 5.21 -21.37 90.21
N GLY A 56 6.00 -22.45 90.15
CA GLY A 56 6.67 -22.89 88.93
C GLY A 56 5.70 -23.21 87.79
N GLU A 57 4.68 -24.04 88.05
CA GLU A 57 3.60 -24.34 87.08
C GLU A 57 2.89 -23.06 86.61
N ARG A 58 2.68 -22.08 87.50
CA ARG A 58 2.11 -20.78 87.13
C ARG A 58 3.03 -19.96 86.24
N GLU A 59 4.34 -19.98 86.45
CA GLU A 59 5.31 -19.30 85.58
C GLU A 59 5.40 -19.96 84.20
N GLU A 60 5.39 -21.29 84.13
CA GLU A 60 5.29 -22.03 82.86
C GLU A 60 3.99 -21.69 82.11
N VAL A 61 2.84 -21.65 82.80
CA VAL A 61 1.55 -21.26 82.20
C VAL A 61 1.51 -19.78 81.79
N ARG A 62 2.20 -18.88 82.49
CA ARG A 62 2.37 -17.47 82.05
C ARG A 62 3.20 -17.40 80.77
N ALA A 63 4.33 -18.11 80.71
CA ALA A 63 5.21 -18.15 79.54
C ALA A 63 4.52 -18.76 78.30
N ALA A 64 3.80 -19.88 78.48
CA ALA A 64 3.05 -20.52 77.41
C ALA A 64 1.96 -19.61 76.83
N ARG A 65 1.25 -18.85 77.69
CA ARG A 65 0.27 -17.84 77.23
C ARG A 65 0.92 -16.72 76.44
N ALA A 66 2.05 -16.18 76.93
CA ALA A 66 2.78 -15.13 76.22
C ALA A 66 3.27 -15.59 74.82
N SER A 67 3.70 -16.85 74.68
CA SER A 67 4.02 -17.44 73.37
C SER A 67 2.79 -17.47 72.47
N VAL A 68 1.65 -18.00 72.95
CA VAL A 68 0.40 -18.07 72.17
C VAL A 68 -0.11 -16.69 71.76
N ASP A 69 0.00 -15.68 72.62
CA ASP A 69 -0.36 -14.29 72.28
C ASP A 69 0.56 -13.70 71.19
N GLN A 70 1.85 -14.05 71.19
CA GLN A 70 2.81 -13.69 70.14
C GLN A 70 2.54 -14.43 68.81
N ASP A 71 2.24 -15.72 68.86
CA ASP A 71 1.85 -16.51 67.68
C ASP A 71 0.55 -15.97 67.06
N LEU A 72 -0.44 -15.64 67.90
CA LEU A 72 -1.70 -15.01 67.46
C LEU A 72 -1.50 -13.60 66.89
N ALA A 73 -0.53 -12.82 67.38
CA ALA A 73 -0.16 -11.54 66.77
C ALA A 73 0.45 -11.73 65.37
N THR A 74 1.34 -12.72 65.22
CA THR A 74 1.98 -13.08 63.95
C THR A 74 0.94 -13.52 62.91
N ILE A 75 0.06 -14.45 63.28
CA ILE A 75 -1.02 -14.96 62.41
C ILE A 75 -1.99 -13.84 61.96
N ARG A 76 -2.21 -12.81 62.78
CA ARG A 76 -3.01 -11.63 62.39
C ARG A 76 -2.29 -10.80 61.32
N ALA A 77 -1.01 -10.48 61.53
CA ALA A 77 -0.21 -9.74 60.56
C ALA A 77 -0.11 -10.48 59.21
N ASP A 78 0.13 -11.79 59.23
CA ASP A 78 0.18 -12.62 58.03
C ASP A 78 -1.16 -12.66 57.28
N ARG A 79 -2.28 -12.69 58.02
CA ARG A 79 -3.63 -12.63 57.43
C ARG A 79 -3.92 -11.26 56.80
N GLU A 80 -3.49 -10.17 57.44
CA GLU A 80 -3.61 -8.81 56.90
C GLU A 80 -2.78 -8.67 55.62
N ASN A 81 -1.51 -9.11 55.64
CA ASN A 81 -0.63 -9.18 54.46
C ASN A 81 -1.27 -9.97 53.32
N LEU A 82 -1.73 -11.20 53.58
CA LEU A 82 -2.37 -12.06 52.58
C LEU A 82 -3.63 -11.41 51.97
N SER A 83 -4.42 -10.67 52.77
CA SER A 83 -5.58 -9.95 52.27
C SER A 83 -5.20 -8.76 51.37
N ALA A 84 -4.09 -8.07 51.67
CA ALA A 84 -3.55 -6.99 50.84
C ALA A 84 -2.86 -7.51 49.57
N GLU A 85 -2.34 -8.73 49.57
CA GLU A 85 -1.91 -9.41 48.34
C GLU A 85 -3.12 -9.87 47.51
N GLN A 86 -4.16 -10.41 48.13
CA GLN A 86 -5.38 -10.82 47.44
C GLN A 86 -6.04 -9.66 46.67
N THR A 87 -6.11 -8.47 47.26
CA THR A 87 -6.62 -7.28 46.55
C THR A 87 -5.71 -6.88 45.39
N ARG A 88 -4.38 -6.85 45.58
CA ARG A 88 -3.42 -6.59 44.49
C ARG A 88 -3.54 -7.59 43.33
N PHE A 89 -3.76 -8.87 43.61
CA PHE A 89 -3.99 -9.89 42.57
C PHE A 89 -5.33 -9.68 41.85
N GLN A 90 -6.38 -9.28 42.58
CA GLN A 90 -7.68 -8.96 41.97
C GLN A 90 -7.57 -7.72 41.07
N ASP A 91 -6.90 -6.67 41.53
CA ASP A 91 -6.65 -5.45 40.75
C ASP A 91 -5.82 -5.75 39.50
N ALA A 92 -4.74 -6.53 39.62
CA ALA A 92 -3.93 -6.96 38.48
C ALA A 92 -4.71 -7.82 37.47
N ALA A 93 -5.64 -8.66 37.92
CA ALA A 93 -6.53 -9.42 37.04
C ALA A 93 -7.55 -8.52 36.31
N ASN A 94 -8.10 -7.52 37.00
CA ASN A 94 -8.98 -6.51 36.39
C ASN A 94 -8.23 -5.69 35.32
N ASP A 95 -7.00 -5.28 35.63
CA ASP A 95 -6.09 -4.55 34.74
C ASP A 95 -5.73 -5.38 33.49
N LEU A 96 -5.48 -6.68 33.66
CA LEU A 96 -5.20 -7.61 32.56
C LEU A 96 -6.42 -7.76 31.64
N ALA A 97 -7.62 -7.97 32.20
CA ALA A 97 -8.85 -8.07 31.42
C ALA A 97 -9.19 -6.77 30.66
N ALA A 98 -8.92 -5.60 31.25
CA ALA A 98 -9.06 -4.32 30.58
C ALA A 98 -8.08 -4.17 29.39
N ARG A 99 -6.82 -4.60 29.55
CA ARG A 99 -5.83 -4.62 28.47
C ARG A 99 -6.20 -5.62 27.37
N GLU A 100 -6.69 -6.80 27.73
CA GLU A 100 -7.15 -7.83 26.78
C GLU A 100 -8.33 -7.34 25.93
N LYS A 101 -9.27 -6.59 26.52
CA LYS A 101 -10.35 -5.91 25.79
C LYS A 101 -9.82 -4.83 24.84
N ALA A 102 -8.90 -3.98 25.32
CA ALA A 102 -8.30 -2.92 24.50
C ALA A 102 -7.46 -3.47 23.33
N LEU A 103 -6.80 -4.62 23.51
CA LEU A 103 -6.09 -5.33 22.44
C LEU A 103 -7.06 -5.83 21.36
N ARG A 104 -8.16 -6.50 21.74
CA ARG A 104 -9.19 -6.92 20.76
C ARG A 104 -9.81 -5.75 20.01
N GLU A 105 -10.03 -4.61 20.67
CA GLU A 105 -10.53 -3.40 20.02
C GLU A 105 -9.52 -2.81 19.02
N ALA A 106 -8.22 -2.90 19.33
CA ALA A 106 -7.15 -2.51 18.40
C ALA A 106 -7.01 -3.49 17.22
N GLU A 107 -7.08 -4.80 17.46
CA GLU A 107 -7.05 -5.87 16.45
C GLU A 107 -8.19 -5.70 15.43
N ASN A 108 -9.44 -5.62 15.91
CA ASN A 108 -10.63 -5.36 15.07
C ASN A 108 -10.49 -4.07 14.23
N ASN A 109 -9.86 -3.02 14.79
CA ASN A 109 -9.63 -1.77 14.07
C ASN A 109 -8.52 -1.89 13.00
N VAL A 110 -7.50 -2.73 13.22
CA VAL A 110 -6.48 -3.04 12.21
C VAL A 110 -7.10 -3.86 11.07
N GLU A 111 -7.91 -4.88 11.38
CA GLU A 111 -8.63 -5.66 10.36
C GLU A 111 -9.54 -4.79 9.48
N ARG A 112 -10.30 -3.87 10.09
CA ARG A 112 -11.12 -2.89 9.35
C ARG A 112 -10.27 -2.00 8.43
N LEU A 113 -9.13 -1.51 8.91
CA LEU A 113 -8.25 -0.63 8.12
C LEU A 113 -7.57 -1.38 6.97
N ASP A 114 -7.23 -2.66 7.14
CA ASP A 114 -6.72 -3.51 6.07
C ASP A 114 -7.79 -3.76 4.99
N GLN A 115 -9.02 -4.11 5.39
CA GLN A 115 -10.16 -4.25 4.48
C GLN A 115 -10.45 -2.95 3.70
N GLU A 116 -10.38 -1.79 4.37
CA GLU A 116 -10.51 -0.47 3.72
C GLU A 116 -9.35 -0.17 2.76
N MET A 117 -8.12 -0.57 3.07
CA MET A 117 -6.97 -0.40 2.19
C MET A 117 -7.09 -1.30 0.94
N ILE A 118 -7.43 -2.58 1.12
CA ILE A 118 -7.65 -3.55 0.04
C ILE A 118 -8.80 -3.08 -0.87
N GLY A 119 -9.88 -2.54 -0.29
CA GLY A 119 -10.97 -1.92 -1.05
C GLY A 119 -10.50 -0.77 -1.92
N ARG A 120 -9.75 0.18 -1.34
CA ARG A 120 -9.19 1.34 -2.07
C ARG A 120 -8.19 0.96 -3.15
N MET A 121 -7.39 -0.09 -2.94
CA MET A 121 -6.48 -0.63 -3.96
C MET A 121 -7.28 -1.18 -5.16
N ARG A 122 -8.24 -2.09 -4.91
CA ARG A 122 -9.11 -2.63 -5.98
C ARG A 122 -9.87 -1.54 -6.75
N GLU A 123 -10.33 -0.51 -6.04
CA GLU A 123 -10.93 0.68 -6.65
C GLU A 123 -9.95 1.47 -7.53
N ALA A 124 -8.68 1.59 -7.13
CA ALA A 124 -7.66 2.26 -7.91
C ALA A 124 -7.28 1.44 -9.15
N ASP A 125 -7.07 0.14 -8.99
CA ASP A 125 -6.75 -0.80 -10.08
C ASP A 125 -7.85 -0.79 -11.15
N ALA A 126 -9.13 -0.81 -10.75
CA ALA A 126 -10.27 -0.68 -11.65
C ALA A 126 -10.31 0.68 -12.38
N LYS A 127 -9.92 1.77 -11.72
CA LYS A 127 -9.83 3.11 -12.34
C LYS A 127 -8.66 3.19 -13.33
N PHE A 128 -7.52 2.58 -13.02
CA PHE A 128 -6.38 2.49 -13.95
C PHE A 128 -6.73 1.66 -15.19
N LEU A 129 -7.36 0.49 -15.02
CA LEU A 129 -7.80 -0.34 -16.15
C LEU A 129 -8.80 0.40 -17.05
N ALA A 130 -9.74 1.16 -16.46
CA ALA A 130 -10.67 2.00 -17.22
C ALA A 130 -9.99 3.17 -17.98
N ILE A 131 -8.84 3.65 -17.50
CA ILE A 131 -8.02 4.64 -18.23
C ILE A 131 -7.26 3.97 -19.38
N VAL A 132 -6.59 2.83 -19.13
CA VAL A 132 -5.85 2.08 -20.16
C VAL A 132 -6.77 1.69 -21.33
N ASN A 133 -7.92 1.09 -21.05
CA ASN A 133 -8.90 0.70 -22.08
C ASN A 133 -9.39 1.92 -22.91
N ARG A 134 -9.43 3.11 -22.30
CA ARG A 134 -9.79 4.36 -22.99
C ARG A 134 -8.63 4.90 -23.83
N GLU A 135 -7.40 4.80 -23.36
CA GLU A 135 -6.20 5.21 -24.11
C GLU A 135 -6.00 4.29 -25.33
N GLU A 136 -6.16 2.98 -25.17
CA GLU A 136 -6.18 2.02 -26.29
C GLU A 136 -7.25 2.36 -27.34
N ALA A 137 -8.47 2.70 -26.91
CA ALA A 137 -9.54 3.10 -27.83
C ALA A 137 -9.21 4.40 -28.59
N LEU A 138 -8.48 5.34 -27.98
CA LEU A 138 -8.01 6.56 -28.64
C LEU A 138 -6.86 6.27 -29.61
N VAL A 139 -5.94 5.34 -29.27
CA VAL A 139 -4.86 4.91 -30.17
C VAL A 139 -5.42 4.16 -31.39
N LYS A 140 -6.38 3.25 -31.20
CA LYS A 140 -7.10 2.57 -32.29
C LYS A 140 -7.77 3.58 -33.22
N LEU A 141 -8.51 4.54 -32.66
CA LEU A 141 -9.13 5.63 -33.44
C LEU A 141 -8.07 6.46 -34.21
N GLN A 142 -6.93 6.78 -33.62
CA GLN A 142 -5.84 7.48 -34.32
C GLN A 142 -5.25 6.65 -35.48
N GLN A 143 -5.13 5.33 -35.32
CA GLN A 143 -4.71 4.42 -36.39
C GLN A 143 -5.74 4.36 -37.52
N ASP A 144 -7.04 4.26 -37.20
CA ASP A 144 -8.13 4.29 -38.19
C ASP A 144 -8.12 5.59 -39.01
N TRP A 145 -7.90 6.75 -38.37
CA TRP A 145 -7.78 8.04 -39.05
C TRP A 145 -6.55 8.13 -39.98
N LEU A 146 -5.41 7.54 -39.58
CA LEU A 146 -4.22 7.49 -40.43
C LEU A 146 -4.44 6.62 -41.67
N VAL A 147 -4.99 5.40 -41.50
CA VAL A 147 -5.30 4.50 -42.62
C VAL A 147 -6.35 5.11 -43.57
N ALA A 148 -7.36 5.80 -43.04
CA ALA A 148 -8.33 6.53 -43.84
C ALA A 148 -7.69 7.70 -44.61
N PHE A 149 -6.73 8.41 -44.01
CA PHE A 149 -6.00 9.48 -44.69
C PHE A 149 -5.07 8.94 -45.78
N GLU A 150 -4.30 7.88 -45.52
CA GLU A 150 -3.44 7.23 -46.50
C GLU A 150 -4.24 6.69 -47.70
N THR A 151 -5.41 6.09 -47.43
CA THR A 151 -6.35 5.63 -48.47
C THR A 151 -6.82 6.82 -49.32
N ARG A 152 -7.22 7.92 -48.68
CA ARG A 152 -7.67 9.14 -49.38
C ARG A 152 -6.55 9.82 -50.17
N GLU A 153 -5.31 9.74 -49.71
CA GLU A 153 -4.16 10.24 -50.47
C GLU A 153 -3.90 9.38 -51.71
N GLN A 154 -4.01 8.05 -51.59
CA GLN A 154 -3.91 7.13 -52.74
C GLN A 154 -4.99 7.41 -53.78
N GLU A 155 -6.25 7.59 -53.38
CA GLU A 155 -7.34 8.01 -54.27
C GLU A 155 -7.00 9.32 -55.02
N LEU A 156 -6.48 10.33 -54.33
CA LEU A 156 -6.12 11.62 -54.93
C LEU A 156 -4.93 11.51 -55.89
N ARG A 157 -3.94 10.66 -55.59
CA ARG A 157 -2.83 10.35 -56.51
C ARG A 157 -3.37 9.68 -57.79
N THR A 158 -4.22 8.65 -57.67
CA THR A 158 -4.84 7.98 -58.81
C THR A 158 -5.71 8.90 -59.66
N ILE A 159 -6.50 9.80 -59.05
CA ILE A 159 -7.28 10.82 -59.79
C ILE A 159 -6.35 11.77 -60.56
N THR A 160 -5.23 12.17 -59.95
CA THR A 160 -4.24 13.06 -60.58
C THR A 160 -3.55 12.39 -61.77
N GLU A 161 -3.16 11.12 -61.62
CA GLU A 161 -2.62 10.28 -62.71
C GLU A 161 -3.63 10.12 -63.86
N GLN A 162 -4.91 9.87 -63.55
CA GLN A 162 -5.98 9.78 -64.55
C GLN A 162 -6.21 11.09 -65.29
N MET A 163 -6.21 12.24 -64.60
CA MET A 163 -6.32 13.55 -65.26
C MET A 163 -5.10 13.83 -66.15
N HIS A 164 -3.88 13.47 -65.75
CA HIS A 164 -2.71 13.61 -66.60
C HIS A 164 -2.80 12.73 -67.86
N ALA A 165 -3.26 11.48 -67.75
CA ALA A 165 -3.50 10.61 -68.89
C ALA A 165 -4.54 11.21 -69.86
N GLN A 166 -5.67 11.71 -69.35
CA GLN A 166 -6.70 12.37 -70.16
C GLN A 166 -6.19 13.68 -70.81
N HIS A 167 -5.32 14.43 -70.13
CA HIS A 167 -4.67 15.60 -70.70
C HIS A 167 -3.67 15.24 -71.81
N GLU A 168 -2.93 14.14 -71.67
CA GLU A 168 -2.09 13.63 -72.76
C GLU A 168 -2.92 13.14 -73.96
N GLU A 169 -4.00 12.40 -73.72
CA GLU A 169 -4.89 11.92 -74.79
C GLU A 169 -5.55 13.07 -75.54
N SER A 170 -6.10 14.07 -74.81
CA SER A 170 -6.66 15.27 -75.43
C SER A 170 -5.59 16.13 -76.13
N ALA A 171 -4.34 16.19 -75.65
CA ALA A 171 -3.25 16.83 -76.36
C ALA A 171 -2.93 16.13 -77.69
N LYS A 172 -2.84 14.79 -77.69
CA LYS A 172 -2.63 13.98 -78.91
C LYS A 172 -3.79 14.15 -79.91
N LEU A 173 -5.02 14.24 -79.42
CA LEU A 173 -6.19 14.57 -80.24
C LEU A 173 -6.10 15.98 -80.84
N HIS A 174 -5.77 17.01 -80.04
CA HIS A 174 -5.59 18.38 -80.54
C HIS A 174 -4.45 18.48 -81.58
N GLU A 175 -3.35 17.77 -81.39
CA GLU A 175 -2.25 17.69 -82.37
C GLU A 175 -2.72 17.06 -83.69
N SER A 176 -3.48 15.96 -83.63
CA SER A 176 -4.06 15.33 -84.83
C SER A 176 -5.10 16.21 -85.55
N LEU A 177 -5.88 16.99 -84.80
CA LEU A 177 -6.84 17.96 -85.35
C LEU A 177 -6.11 19.15 -86.01
N ALA A 178 -5.06 19.69 -85.38
CA ALA A 178 -4.24 20.76 -85.94
C ALA A 178 -3.49 20.30 -87.21
N HIS A 179 -3.02 19.05 -87.24
CA HIS A 179 -2.46 18.45 -88.45
C HIS A 179 -3.49 18.35 -89.58
N LEU A 180 -4.70 17.87 -89.28
CA LEU A 180 -5.80 17.80 -90.26
C LEU A 180 -6.23 19.21 -90.75
N GLU A 181 -6.26 20.21 -89.86
CA GLU A 181 -6.52 21.60 -90.22
C GLU A 181 -5.42 22.17 -91.15
N SER A 182 -4.16 21.79 -90.94
CA SER A 182 -3.06 22.13 -91.85
C SER A 182 -3.25 21.49 -93.23
N VAL A 183 -3.60 20.20 -93.29
CA VAL A 183 -3.87 19.51 -94.56
C VAL A 183 -5.02 20.16 -95.31
N PHE A 184 -6.11 20.52 -94.62
CA PHE A 184 -7.21 21.26 -95.26
C PHE A 184 -6.79 22.66 -95.74
N LYS A 185 -5.94 23.39 -95.00
CA LYS A 185 -5.38 24.67 -95.47
C LYS A 185 -4.56 24.49 -96.75
N ASP A 186 -3.61 23.55 -96.74
CA ASP A 186 -2.78 23.21 -97.89
C ASP A 186 -3.62 22.80 -99.12
N GLU A 187 -4.71 22.07 -98.91
CA GLU A 187 -5.67 21.74 -99.97
C GLU A 187 -6.48 22.96 -100.45
N THR A 188 -6.93 23.84 -99.57
CA THR A 188 -7.63 25.07 -99.96
C THR A 188 -6.74 26.04 -100.72
N ASP A 189 -5.48 26.20 -100.32
CA ASP A 189 -4.49 27.01 -101.04
C ASP A 189 -4.13 26.39 -102.38
N ARG A 190 -4.00 25.06 -102.46
CA ARG A 190 -3.82 24.33 -103.73
C ARG A 190 -5.03 24.47 -104.65
N LEU A 191 -6.25 24.54 -104.11
CA LEU A 191 -7.47 24.79 -104.89
C LEU A 191 -7.60 26.26 -105.29
N ALA A 192 -7.17 27.21 -104.45
CA ALA A 192 -7.09 28.63 -104.79
C ALA A 192 -6.05 28.89 -105.89
N ALA A 193 -4.86 28.29 -105.80
CA ALA A 193 -3.85 28.36 -106.84
C ALA A 193 -4.35 27.79 -108.18
N LYS A 194 -5.03 26.63 -108.17
CA LYS A 194 -5.71 26.08 -109.36
C LYS A 194 -6.79 27.01 -109.90
N ARG A 195 -7.58 27.67 -109.04
CA ARG A 195 -8.57 28.66 -109.47
C ARG A 195 -7.93 29.89 -110.11
N HIS A 196 -6.82 30.40 -109.56
CA HIS A 196 -6.07 31.49 -110.18
C HIS A 196 -5.44 31.08 -111.51
N GLU A 197 -4.93 29.85 -111.64
CA GLU A 197 -4.42 29.32 -112.90
C GLU A 197 -5.53 29.18 -113.95
N LEU A 198 -6.70 28.64 -113.57
CA LEU A 198 -7.87 28.54 -114.44
C LEU A 198 -8.40 29.93 -114.83
N ALA A 199 -8.51 30.87 -113.89
CA ALA A 199 -8.92 32.25 -114.16
C ALA A 199 -7.92 32.98 -115.08
N ALA A 200 -6.62 32.69 -115.00
CA ALA A 200 -5.62 33.22 -115.94
C ALA A 200 -5.77 32.60 -117.35
N ARG A 201 -6.09 31.30 -117.44
CA ARG A 201 -6.42 30.63 -118.71
C ARG A 201 -7.73 31.17 -119.31
N GLU A 202 -8.74 31.44 -118.48
CA GLU A 202 -10.00 32.08 -118.86
C GLU A 202 -9.79 33.52 -119.33
N ALA A 203 -8.96 34.30 -118.63
CA ALA A 203 -8.58 35.65 -119.06
C ALA A 203 -7.85 35.64 -120.40
N SER A 204 -6.95 34.68 -120.63
CA SER A 204 -6.27 34.49 -121.91
C SER A 204 -7.23 34.03 -123.03
N LEU A 205 -8.24 33.20 -122.70
CA LEU A 205 -9.32 32.85 -123.63
C LEU A 205 -10.23 34.04 -123.96
N LEU A 206 -10.54 34.89 -122.98
CA LEU A 206 -11.29 36.14 -123.17
C LEU A 206 -10.49 37.16 -124.00
N GLU A 207 -9.17 37.20 -123.83
CA GLU A 207 -8.27 38.01 -124.66
C GLU A 207 -8.19 37.46 -126.09
N ALA A 208 -8.09 36.14 -126.27
CA ALA A 208 -8.20 35.50 -127.58
C ALA A 208 -9.58 35.73 -128.24
N GLN A 209 -10.66 35.74 -127.45
CA GLN A 209 -11.99 36.16 -127.92
C GLN A 209 -12.05 37.64 -128.29
N ARG A 210 -11.32 38.53 -127.62
CA ARG A 210 -11.19 39.95 -128.02
C ARG A 210 -10.33 40.13 -129.27
N TYR A 211 -9.32 39.31 -129.49
CA TYR A 211 -8.58 39.27 -130.76
C TYR A 211 -9.47 38.75 -131.90
N LEU A 212 -10.31 37.74 -131.66
CA LEU A 212 -11.33 37.31 -132.63
C LEU A 212 -12.40 38.39 -132.85
N ALA A 213 -12.86 39.07 -131.79
CA ALA A 213 -13.82 40.16 -131.89
C ALA A 213 -13.26 41.33 -132.72
N THR A 214 -12.02 41.76 -132.49
CA THR A 214 -11.38 42.83 -133.27
C THR A 214 -11.04 42.43 -134.72
N VAL A 215 -10.91 41.13 -135.01
CA VAL A 215 -10.89 40.61 -136.40
C VAL A 215 -12.29 40.61 -137.04
N ILE A 216 -13.35 40.47 -136.24
CA ILE A 216 -14.75 40.47 -136.68
C ILE A 216 -15.32 41.89 -136.78
N GLU A 217 -14.89 42.84 -135.96
CA GLU A 217 -15.24 44.28 -135.98
C GLU A 217 -14.69 45.03 -137.21
N ALA A 218 -14.03 44.31 -138.14
CA ALA A 218 -13.88 44.75 -139.53
C ALA A 218 -15.20 44.65 -140.34
N ALA A 219 -16.24 44.05 -139.76
CA ALA A 219 -17.63 44.08 -140.20
C ALA A 219 -18.51 44.64 -139.05
N ASP A 220 -19.16 45.77 -139.31
CA ASP A 220 -19.83 46.61 -138.30
C ASP A 220 -21.19 46.04 -137.84
N VAL A 221 -21.75 46.66 -136.78
CA VAL A 221 -23.08 46.51 -136.13
C VAL A 221 -23.14 45.72 -134.81
N GLY A 222 -23.54 46.46 -133.76
CA GLY A 222 -24.18 46.00 -132.52
C GLY A 222 -24.97 47.17 -131.89
N PRO A 223 -25.29 47.19 -130.58
CA PRO A 223 -25.31 46.08 -129.61
C PRO A 223 -26.57 46.10 -128.67
N ARG A 224 -26.59 45.23 -127.64
CA ARG A 224 -27.40 45.30 -126.37
C ARG A 224 -28.93 45.11 -126.45
N GLU A 225 -29.64 44.54 -125.47
CA GLU A 225 -29.30 43.74 -124.26
C GLU A 225 -30.56 42.92 -123.84
N ALA A 226 -30.45 41.82 -123.06
CA ALA A 226 -31.54 40.82 -122.95
C ALA A 226 -31.95 40.35 -121.52
N GLU A 227 -33.23 40.63 -121.19
CA GLU A 227 -34.24 39.81 -120.49
C GLU A 227 -34.07 39.24 -119.04
N ARG A 228 -35.11 38.49 -118.60
CA ARG A 228 -35.53 38.08 -117.21
C ARG A 228 -35.26 36.56 -116.98
N PRO A 229 -35.80 35.80 -115.97
CA PRO A 229 -36.65 36.07 -114.77
C PRO A 229 -36.21 35.31 -113.46
N SER A 230 -37.16 34.90 -112.59
CA SER A 230 -37.03 34.16 -111.28
C SER A 230 -37.94 32.88 -111.29
N PRO A 231 -38.34 32.14 -110.20
CA PRO A 231 -38.00 32.17 -108.74
C PRO A 231 -37.59 30.82 -108.01
N PRO A 232 -38.37 30.12 -107.12
CA PRO A 232 -38.02 29.70 -105.72
C PRO A 232 -37.94 28.13 -105.50
N PRO A 233 -37.95 27.46 -104.29
CA PRO A 233 -38.28 27.87 -102.89
C PRO A 233 -37.37 27.36 -101.71
N ALA A 234 -37.82 26.41 -100.85
CA ALA A 234 -37.36 26.17 -99.45
C ALA A 234 -37.56 24.70 -98.95
N ASP A 235 -36.98 24.31 -97.78
CA ASP A 235 -37.61 23.47 -96.72
C ASP A 235 -36.75 23.31 -95.42
N GLU A 236 -37.22 22.55 -94.40
CA GLU A 236 -36.90 22.71 -92.95
C GLU A 236 -36.17 21.51 -92.22
N PRO A 237 -36.43 21.02 -90.95
CA PRO A 237 -35.36 20.66 -89.97
C PRO A 237 -35.29 19.13 -89.61
N PRO A 238 -34.69 18.63 -88.48
CA PRO A 238 -35.12 18.84 -87.07
C PRO A 238 -33.99 18.86 -85.99
N ALA A 239 -34.37 18.93 -84.69
CA ALA A 239 -33.52 18.77 -83.49
C ALA A 239 -33.70 17.38 -82.81
N PRO A 240 -33.08 17.07 -81.64
CA PRO A 240 -33.68 17.43 -80.34
C PRO A 240 -32.69 17.73 -79.17
N THR A 241 -33.25 17.82 -77.96
CA THR A 241 -32.68 18.26 -76.65
C THR A 241 -32.24 17.11 -75.71
N GLU A 242 -31.51 17.40 -74.62
CA GLU A 242 -31.95 17.14 -73.21
C GLU A 242 -30.95 17.56 -72.09
N SER A 243 -31.38 17.51 -70.82
CA SER A 243 -30.57 17.70 -69.58
C SER A 243 -31.29 17.12 -68.34
N PRO A 244 -30.63 16.37 -67.43
CA PRO A 244 -30.88 16.48 -65.97
C PRO A 244 -29.62 16.24 -65.05
N PRO A 245 -29.73 16.28 -63.69
CA PRO A 245 -28.59 16.52 -62.75
C PRO A 245 -28.28 15.34 -61.74
N PRO A 246 -27.60 15.50 -60.55
CA PRO A 246 -26.82 14.42 -59.82
C PRO A 246 -27.56 13.66 -58.68
N PRO A 247 -26.95 12.60 -58.05
CA PRO A 247 -26.33 12.72 -56.69
C PRO A 247 -25.20 11.67 -56.31
N MET A 248 -24.84 11.56 -55.01
CA MET A 248 -23.95 10.54 -54.34
C MET A 248 -24.78 9.32 -53.80
N PRO A 249 -24.40 8.41 -52.83
CA PRO A 249 -23.14 8.13 -52.03
C PRO A 249 -22.83 6.60 -51.77
N VAL A 250 -22.26 6.24 -50.58
CA VAL A 250 -21.98 4.89 -49.93
C VAL A 250 -20.82 4.06 -50.56
N VAL A 251 -19.96 3.22 -49.92
CA VAL A 251 -20.00 2.34 -48.72
C VAL A 251 -18.62 2.17 -48.01
N ALA A 252 -18.61 1.82 -46.71
CA ALA A 252 -17.49 1.25 -45.90
C ALA A 252 -18.09 0.18 -44.92
N PRO A 253 -17.38 -0.51 -44.00
CA PRO A 253 -15.93 -0.65 -43.70
C PRO A 253 -15.46 -2.13 -43.49
N THR A 254 -14.21 -2.39 -43.05
CA THR A 254 -13.86 -3.47 -42.07
C THR A 254 -12.43 -3.37 -41.51
N GLY A 255 -12.27 -3.58 -40.18
CA GLY A 255 -11.07 -4.13 -39.53
C GLY A 255 -11.42 -5.52 -38.93
N PRO A 256 -10.89 -5.95 -37.75
CA PRO A 256 -9.76 -5.43 -36.96
C PRO A 256 -8.86 -6.53 -36.30
N GLU A 257 -7.79 -6.13 -35.58
CA GLU A 257 -7.17 -6.83 -34.42
C GLU A 257 -6.61 -8.28 -34.60
N PRO A 258 -6.03 -8.95 -33.56
CA PRO A 258 -5.45 -8.47 -32.28
C PRO A 258 -3.88 -8.58 -32.29
N VAL A 259 -3.03 -8.93 -31.29
CA VAL A 259 -3.13 -9.51 -29.92
C VAL A 259 -1.93 -9.13 -29.01
N GLU A 260 -2.03 -9.57 -27.76
CA GLU A 260 -1.11 -9.64 -26.60
C GLU A 260 0.26 -10.33 -26.86
N ALA A 261 1.38 -10.12 -26.16
CA ALA A 261 1.73 -9.72 -24.77
C ALA A 261 2.08 -10.88 -23.80
N GLU A 262 3.36 -10.94 -23.39
CA GLU A 262 3.92 -11.68 -22.23
C GLU A 262 4.98 -10.76 -21.59
N GLN A 263 4.93 -10.38 -20.30
CA GLN A 263 4.98 -11.16 -19.05
C GLN A 263 6.38 -11.68 -18.66
N THR A 264 6.90 -11.06 -17.60
CA THR A 264 7.93 -11.50 -16.63
C THR A 264 7.73 -12.96 -16.15
N PRO A 265 8.77 -13.71 -15.70
CA PRO A 265 9.34 -13.49 -14.35
C PRO A 265 10.82 -13.94 -14.13
N GLU A 266 11.15 -14.17 -12.84
CA GLU A 266 12.35 -14.79 -12.24
C GLU A 266 13.64 -13.93 -12.22
N ALA A 267 14.34 -13.67 -11.11
CA ALA A 267 14.55 -14.30 -9.79
C ALA A 267 15.59 -15.42 -9.73
N GLU A 268 16.68 -15.20 -9.00
CA GLU A 268 17.27 -16.20 -8.08
C GLU A 268 18.30 -15.58 -7.11
N ALA A 269 18.80 -16.37 -6.15
CA ALA A 269 19.47 -15.89 -4.94
C ALA A 269 21.00 -16.12 -4.89
N ARG A 270 21.69 -15.37 -4.01
CA ARG A 270 23.04 -15.68 -3.51
C ARG A 270 23.15 -15.35 -2.01
N PRO A 271 23.98 -16.07 -1.24
CA PRO A 271 24.11 -15.85 0.20
C PRO A 271 24.97 -14.61 0.51
N GLY A 272 24.29 -13.52 0.83
CA GLY A 272 24.81 -12.32 1.51
C GLY A 272 23.99 -12.06 2.78
N VAL A 273 24.49 -11.18 3.65
CA VAL A 273 23.97 -10.78 4.97
C VAL A 273 22.51 -11.18 5.25
N THR A 274 22.28 -11.96 6.31
CA THR A 274 20.91 -12.36 6.67
C THR A 274 20.05 -11.13 7.03
N ARG A 275 18.77 -11.15 6.63
CA ARG A 275 17.80 -10.10 6.98
C ARG A 275 17.73 -9.85 8.50
N ALA A 276 17.87 -10.90 9.31
CA ALA A 276 17.93 -10.81 10.76
C ALA A 276 19.13 -9.95 11.22
N GLU A 277 20.34 -10.24 10.74
CA GLU A 277 21.55 -9.50 11.08
C GLU A 277 21.47 -8.01 10.72
N ALA A 278 20.80 -7.68 9.60
CA ALA A 278 20.53 -6.30 9.20
C ALA A 278 19.48 -5.62 10.10
N MET A 279 18.45 -6.33 10.54
CA MET A 279 17.48 -5.82 11.51
C MET A 279 18.11 -5.60 12.89
N ASP A 280 18.96 -6.51 13.38
CA ASP A 280 19.60 -6.40 14.69
C ASP A 280 20.57 -5.22 14.79
N ARG A 281 21.21 -4.82 13.68
CA ARG A 281 22.00 -3.58 13.62
C ARG A 281 21.13 -2.34 13.49
N LEU A 282 20.05 -2.40 12.70
CA LEU A 282 19.12 -1.27 12.55
C LEU A 282 18.41 -0.93 13.87
N THR A 283 17.96 -1.94 14.63
CA THR A 283 17.34 -1.77 15.95
C THR A 283 18.31 -1.06 16.92
N ARG A 284 19.54 -1.55 17.05
CA ARG A 284 20.58 -0.91 17.89
C ARG A 284 20.88 0.53 17.46
N ALA A 285 20.93 0.81 16.15
CA ALA A 285 21.13 2.15 15.63
C ALA A 285 19.95 3.10 15.97
N ILE A 286 18.72 2.60 15.93
CA ILE A 286 17.50 3.34 16.33
C ILE A 286 17.48 3.61 17.85
N GLU A 287 17.90 2.65 18.68
CA GLU A 287 17.98 2.81 20.13
C GLU A 287 19.05 3.83 20.54
N ALA A 288 20.25 3.74 19.96
CA ALA A 288 21.30 4.74 20.14
C ALA A 288 20.84 6.14 19.69
N TRP A 289 20.13 6.24 18.56
CA TRP A 289 19.58 7.50 18.05
C TRP A 289 18.53 8.11 18.98
N LYS A 290 17.62 7.30 19.53
CA LYS A 290 16.67 7.74 20.57
C LYS A 290 17.41 8.28 21.80
N GLY A 291 18.35 7.50 22.34
CA GLY A 291 19.12 7.92 23.52
C GLY A 291 19.90 9.23 23.30
N ALA A 292 20.46 9.44 22.10
CA ALA A 292 21.16 10.67 21.75
C ALA A 292 20.23 11.88 21.50
N ARG A 293 19.06 11.64 20.90
CA ARG A 293 17.98 12.65 20.77
C ARG A 293 17.51 13.11 22.14
N ASP A 294 17.28 12.15 23.03
CA ASP A 294 16.76 12.37 24.38
C ASP A 294 17.85 12.96 25.31
N SER A 295 19.13 12.77 24.96
CA SER A 295 20.27 13.53 25.51
C SER A 295 20.52 14.89 24.83
N GLY A 296 19.58 15.40 24.01
CA GLY A 296 19.65 16.72 23.39
C GLY A 296 20.70 16.91 22.28
N ARG A 297 21.29 15.85 21.73
CA ARG A 297 22.24 15.97 20.60
C ARG A 297 21.51 16.28 19.29
N SER A 298 22.20 16.96 18.36
CA SER A 298 21.67 17.12 16.99
C SER A 298 21.70 15.78 16.26
N VAL A 299 20.51 15.22 16.00
CA VAL A 299 20.34 13.89 15.38
C VAL A 299 19.62 13.93 14.02
N GLY A 300 19.58 15.11 13.38
CA GLY A 300 18.84 15.34 12.13
C GLY A 300 19.40 14.53 10.94
N GLU A 301 20.71 14.56 10.74
CA GLU A 301 21.38 13.82 9.66
C GLU A 301 21.28 12.30 9.89
N MET A 302 21.44 11.87 11.15
CA MET A 302 21.28 10.47 11.56
C MET A 302 19.86 9.94 11.35
N ARG A 303 18.84 10.79 11.46
CA ARG A 303 17.45 10.44 11.13
C ARG A 303 17.29 10.15 9.62
N ASN A 304 18.00 10.89 8.77
CA ASN A 304 17.97 10.69 7.32
C ASN A 304 18.72 9.41 6.91
N THR A 305 19.89 9.13 7.51
CA THR A 305 20.63 7.89 7.25
C THR A 305 19.93 6.65 7.83
N LEU A 306 19.26 6.76 8.99
CA LEU A 306 18.36 5.70 9.49
C LEU A 306 17.17 5.44 8.56
N LYS A 307 16.59 6.49 7.95
CA LYS A 307 15.54 6.32 6.95
C LYS A 307 16.08 5.54 5.74
N LEU A 308 17.21 5.97 5.18
CA LEU A 308 17.87 5.27 4.06
C LEU A 308 18.24 3.81 4.42
N ALA A 309 18.63 3.54 5.67
CA ALA A 309 18.90 2.18 6.15
C ALA A 309 17.64 1.31 6.19
N LYS A 310 16.50 1.87 6.64
CA LYS A 310 15.19 1.20 6.60
C LYS A 310 14.73 0.96 5.16
N ASP A 311 14.84 1.96 4.30
CA ASP A 311 14.42 1.89 2.90
C ASP A 311 15.29 0.83 2.15
N ALA A 312 16.59 0.74 2.46
CA ALA A 312 17.48 -0.31 1.97
C ALA A 312 17.12 -1.72 2.50
N LEU A 313 16.72 -1.85 3.76
CA LEU A 313 16.24 -3.10 4.35
C LEU A 313 14.94 -3.58 3.67
N GLN A 314 14.01 -2.67 3.39
CA GLN A 314 12.77 -2.98 2.67
C GLN A 314 13.04 -3.36 1.20
N ALA A 315 14.06 -2.76 0.57
CA ALA A 315 14.51 -3.11 -0.78
C ALA A 315 15.41 -4.37 -0.84
N GLY A 316 15.52 -5.15 0.23
CA GLY A 316 16.32 -6.39 0.29
C GLY A 316 17.85 -6.19 0.26
N LYS A 317 18.35 -4.96 0.37
CA LYS A 317 19.78 -4.60 0.24
C LYS A 317 20.45 -4.61 1.61
N TYR A 318 20.52 -5.79 2.22
CA TYR A 318 20.88 -5.98 3.63
C TYR A 318 22.27 -5.45 4.00
N GLU A 319 23.28 -5.63 3.14
CA GLU A 319 24.63 -5.06 3.29
C GLU A 319 24.60 -3.53 3.39
N ASN A 320 23.79 -2.86 2.56
CA ASN A 320 23.67 -1.41 2.57
C ASN A 320 22.91 -0.91 3.81
N ALA A 321 21.87 -1.64 4.24
CA ALA A 321 21.19 -1.37 5.51
C ALA A 321 22.14 -1.48 6.71
N ILE A 322 23.00 -2.52 6.74
CA ILE A 322 24.06 -2.67 7.75
C ILE A 322 25.05 -1.50 7.70
N ARG A 323 25.60 -1.15 6.52
CA ARG A 323 26.59 -0.07 6.42
C ARG A 323 26.02 1.27 6.91
N LEU A 324 24.77 1.59 6.56
CA LEU A 324 24.11 2.81 7.01
C LEU A 324 23.80 2.78 8.52
N ALA A 325 23.39 1.64 9.08
CA ALA A 325 23.19 1.48 10.52
C ALA A 325 24.52 1.58 11.32
N THR A 326 25.62 1.03 10.80
CA THR A 326 26.95 1.18 11.39
C THR A 326 27.41 2.64 11.36
N VAL A 327 27.26 3.35 10.23
CA VAL A 327 27.58 4.80 10.17
C VAL A 327 26.77 5.62 11.18
N VAL A 328 25.50 5.25 11.45
CA VAL A 328 24.72 5.88 12.53
C VAL A 328 25.30 5.57 13.91
N LEU A 329 25.68 4.32 14.19
CA LEU A 329 26.28 3.92 15.47
C LEU A 329 27.63 4.61 15.72
N ASP A 330 28.49 4.69 14.70
CA ASP A 330 29.83 5.28 14.81
C ASP A 330 29.76 6.79 15.09
N ASN A 331 28.85 7.52 14.41
CA ASN A 331 28.60 8.94 14.69
C ASN A 331 27.88 9.20 16.03
N LEU A 332 27.34 8.14 16.67
CA LEU A 332 26.64 8.23 17.95
C LEU A 332 27.48 7.81 19.14
N GLN A 333 28.60 7.10 18.92
CA GLN A 333 29.56 6.80 19.98
C GLN A 333 29.97 8.11 20.69
N PRO A 334 30.05 8.12 22.03
CA PRO A 334 30.73 9.21 22.70
C PRO A 334 32.19 9.21 22.23
N ALA A 335 32.74 10.38 21.93
CA ALA A 335 34.18 10.50 21.68
C ALA A 335 34.91 9.94 22.90
N VAL A 336 35.59 8.80 22.74
CA VAL A 336 36.34 8.17 23.83
C VAL A 336 37.54 9.06 24.13
N ILE A 337 37.37 9.94 25.12
CA ILE A 337 38.45 10.75 25.66
C ILE A 337 39.45 9.78 26.28
N ALA A 338 40.53 9.54 25.55
CA ALA A 338 41.71 8.89 26.10
C ALA A 338 42.18 9.70 27.32
N ARG A 339 42.37 8.99 28.43
CA ARG A 339 43.00 9.51 29.66
C ARG A 339 44.50 9.22 29.63
#